data_AF-A0A7X6YZJ3-F1
#
_entry.id   AF-A0A7X6YZJ3-F1
#
_cell.length_a   1.000
_cell.length_b   1.000
_cell.length_c   1.000
_cell.angle_alpha   90.00
_cell.angle_beta   90.00
_cell.angle_gamma   90.00
#
_symmetry.space_group_name_H-M   'P 1'
#
loop_
_entity.id
_entity.type
_entity.pdbx_description
1 polymer ?
#
loop_
_entity_poly.entity_id
_entity_poly.type
_entity_poly.pdbx_seq_one_letter_code
_entity_poly.pdbx_strand_id
1 'polypeptide(L)'
;FTAVENVDLSLISFLTRKSAHFVSYLILGLLIYRTAATPSIKYGLLSLGLSMVYAGSDEFHQTFISGRSGELRDVIIDSLGALTGIVFYYFFSKLKAKNGP
;
A
#
# COMPACT_ATOMS: atom_id res chain seq x y z
N PHE A 1 17.92 2.08 32.55
CA PHE A 1 18.05 0.87 31.73
C PHE A 1 16.73 0.52 31.05
N THR A 2 15.61 0.48 31.77
CA THR A 2 14.26 0.22 31.21
C THR A 2 13.76 1.26 30.19
N ALA A 3 14.06 2.55 30.33
CA ALA A 3 13.52 3.57 29.42
C ALA A 3 14.04 3.48 27.98
N VAL A 4 15.32 3.14 27.78
CA VAL A 4 15.93 3.03 26.45
C VAL A 4 15.39 1.80 25.70
N GLU A 5 15.28 0.67 26.40
CA GLU A 5 14.78 -0.59 25.85
C GLU A 5 13.30 -0.49 25.41
N ASN A 6 12.47 0.26 26.13
CA ASN A 6 11.07 0.51 25.75
C ASN A 6 10.93 1.40 24.50
N VAL A 7 11.82 2.37 24.32
CA VAL A 7 11.80 3.25 23.14
C VAL A 7 12.14 2.45 21.89
N ASP A 8 13.16 1.60 21.93
CA ASP A 8 13.57 0.78 20.78
C ASP A 8 12.47 -0.19 20.33
N LEU A 9 11.78 -0.86 21.26
CA LEU A 9 10.66 -1.76 20.95
C LEU A 9 9.47 -1.02 20.31
N SER A 10 9.17 0.19 20.79
CA SER A 10 8.09 1.02 20.25
C SER A 10 8.39 1.50 18.82
N LEU A 11 9.64 1.87 18.54
CA LEU A 11 10.08 2.30 17.21
C LEU A 11 10.10 1.14 16.22
N ILE A 12 10.62 -0.02 16.64
CA ILE A 12 10.64 -1.22 15.79
C ILE A 12 9.22 -1.64 15.43
N SER A 13 8.32 -1.75 16.42
CA SER A 13 6.92 -2.12 16.16
C SER A 13 6.20 -1.10 15.27
N PHE A 14 6.47 0.20 15.45
CA PHE A 14 5.94 1.25 14.59
C PHE A 14 6.44 1.12 13.14
N LEU A 15 7.74 0.96 12.94
CA LEU A 15 8.36 0.82 11.62
C LEU A 15 7.91 -0.46 10.92
N THR A 16 7.91 -1.59 11.63
CA THR A 16 7.47 -2.88 11.10
C THR A 16 6.03 -2.78 10.63
N ARG A 17 5.13 -2.18 11.42
CA ARG A 17 3.75 -1.97 11.00
C ARG A 17 3.65 -1.11 9.74
N LYS A 18 4.28 0.07 9.71
CA LYS A 18 4.19 0.94 8.52
C LYS A 18 4.74 0.27 7.27
N SER A 19 5.82 -0.50 7.41
CA SER A 19 6.36 -1.30 6.30
C SER A 19 5.40 -2.40 5.86
N ALA A 20 4.73 -3.07 6.79
CA ALA A 20 3.78 -4.14 6.49
C ALA A 20 2.53 -3.60 5.77
N HIS A 21 1.98 -2.47 6.22
CA HIS A 21 0.88 -1.81 5.53
C HIS A 21 1.31 -1.38 4.11
N PHE A 22 2.44 -0.69 3.97
CA PHE A 22 2.98 -0.32 2.65
C PHE A 22 3.10 -1.52 1.69
N VAL A 23 3.71 -2.63 2.15
CA VAL A 23 3.88 -3.85 1.35
C VAL A 23 2.53 -4.51 1.02
N SER A 24 1.59 -4.51 1.97
CA SER A 24 0.24 -5.05 1.77
C SER A 24 -0.50 -4.28 0.69
N TYR A 25 -0.45 -2.94 0.74
CA TYR A 25 -1.07 -2.10 -0.28
C TYR A 25 -0.35 -2.17 -1.63
N LEU A 26 0.98 -2.37 -1.65
CA LEU A 26 1.72 -2.68 -2.88
C LEU A 26 1.19 -3.93 -3.56
N ILE A 27 1.03 -5.02 -2.80
CA ILE A 27 0.47 -6.27 -3.33
C ILE A 27 -0.98 -6.06 -3.79
N LEU A 28 -1.80 -5.34 -3.00
CA LEU A 28 -3.18 -5.02 -3.34
C LEU A 28 -3.27 -4.25 -4.67
N GLY A 29 -2.53 -3.16 -4.82
CA GLY A 29 -2.50 -2.35 -6.05
C GLY A 29 -2.05 -3.17 -7.26
N LEU A 30 -1.04 -4.03 -7.09
CA LEU A 30 -0.58 -4.95 -8.12
C LEU A 30 -1.65 -5.96 -8.53
N LEU A 31 -2.35 -6.56 -7.57
CA LEU A 31 -3.38 -7.57 -7.82
C LEU A 31 -4.61 -6.96 -8.49
N ILE A 32 -5.10 -5.82 -8.00
CA ILE A 32 -6.22 -5.12 -8.62
C ILE A 32 -5.86 -4.75 -10.07
N TYR A 33 -4.69 -4.16 -10.30
CA TYR A 33 -4.29 -3.76 -11.65
C TYR A 33 -4.05 -4.96 -12.59
N ARG A 34 -3.58 -6.09 -12.06
CA ARG A 34 -3.41 -7.34 -12.83
C ARG A 34 -4.71 -7.86 -13.42
N THR A 35 -5.86 -7.55 -12.82
CA THR A 35 -7.17 -7.97 -13.37
C THR A 35 -7.54 -7.26 -14.68
N ALA A 36 -6.85 -6.16 -15.02
CA ALA A 36 -7.11 -5.45 -16.26
C ALA A 36 -6.74 -6.32 -17.47
N ALA A 37 -7.70 -6.49 -18.39
CA ALA A 37 -7.47 -7.23 -19.64
C ALA A 37 -6.35 -6.61 -20.49
N THR A 38 -6.26 -5.27 -20.48
CA THR A 38 -5.19 -4.53 -21.14
C THR A 38 -4.60 -3.50 -20.17
N PRO A 39 -3.28 -3.50 -19.92
CA PRO A 39 -2.63 -2.48 -19.10
C PRO A 39 -2.89 -1.08 -19.67
N SER A 40 -3.65 -0.26 -18.94
CA SER A 40 -3.91 1.13 -19.30
C SER A 40 -3.77 2.06 -18.11
N ILE A 41 -3.52 3.35 -18.38
CA ILE A 41 -3.46 4.38 -17.33
C ILE A 41 -4.83 4.51 -16.63
N LYS A 42 -5.94 4.38 -17.39
CA LYS A 42 -7.30 4.45 -16.82
C LYS A 42 -7.53 3.37 -15.78
N TYR A 43 -7.15 2.12 -16.06
CA TYR A 43 -7.24 1.04 -15.08
C TYR A 43 -6.28 1.23 -13.90
N GLY A 44 -5.13 1.88 -14.12
CA GLY A 44 -4.18 2.22 -13.06
C GLY A 44 -4.80 3.22 -12.07
N LEU A 45 -5.43 4.28 -12.58
CA LEU A 45 -6.15 5.25 -11.76
C LEU A 45 -7.33 4.63 -11.01
N LEU A 46 -8.09 3.74 -11.66
CA LEU A 46 -9.17 3.01 -10.98
C LEU A 46 -8.64 2.11 -9.86
N SER A 47 -7.55 1.39 -10.11
CA SER A 47 -6.91 0.51 -9.12
C SER A 47 -6.39 1.30 -7.92
N LEU A 48 -5.80 2.47 -8.19
CA LEU A 48 -5.34 3.39 -7.15
C LEU A 48 -6.52 3.94 -6.34
N GLY A 49 -7.59 4.39 -7.01
CA GLY A 49 -8.80 4.88 -6.33
C GLY A 49 -9.43 3.84 -5.42
N LEU A 50 -9.57 2.59 -5.88
CA LEU A 50 -10.05 1.48 -5.05
C LEU A 50 -9.13 1.22 -3.85
N SER A 51 -7.82 1.26 -4.06
CA SER A 51 -6.84 1.08 -2.98
C SER A 51 -6.90 2.22 -1.96
N MET A 52 -7.10 3.46 -2.40
CA MET A 52 -7.26 4.64 -1.52
C MET A 52 -8.54 4.55 -0.67
N VAL A 53 -9.66 4.13 -1.27
CA VAL A 53 -10.91 3.90 -0.51
C VAL A 53 -10.71 2.80 0.52
N TYR A 54 -9.99 1.74 0.16
CA TYR A 54 -9.67 0.67 1.10
C TYR A 54 -8.71 1.13 2.22
N ALA A 55 -7.70 1.95 1.91
CA ALA A 55 -6.81 2.58 2.88
C ALA A 55 -7.56 3.48 3.88
N GLY A 56 -8.48 4.31 3.38
CA GLY A 56 -9.34 5.11 4.25
C GLY A 56 -10.26 4.24 5.13
N SER A 57 -10.75 3.12 4.60
CA SER A 57 -11.57 2.17 5.37
C SER A 57 -10.75 1.46 6.46
N ASP A 58 -9.50 1.10 6.18
CA ASP A 58 -8.59 0.49 7.15
C ASP A 58 -8.25 1.45 8.30
N GLU A 59 -7.92 2.70 7.99
CA GLU A 59 -7.69 3.73 9.00
C GLU A 59 -8.95 4.03 9.82
N PHE A 60 -10.12 4.06 9.18
CA PHE A 60 -11.39 4.14 9.89
C PHE A 60 -11.59 2.95 10.85
N HIS A 61 -11.31 1.72 10.40
CA HIS A 61 -11.37 0.55 11.26
C HIS A 61 -10.37 0.62 12.42
N GLN A 62 -9.17 1.16 12.19
CA GLN A 62 -8.17 1.36 13.24
C GLN A 62 -8.65 2.34 14.33
N THR A 63 -9.52 3.31 14.01
CA THR A 63 -10.06 4.23 15.03
C THR A 63 -10.91 3.54 16.11
N PHE A 64 -11.44 2.34 15.86
CA PHE A 64 -12.17 1.56 16.85
C PHE A 64 -11.25 0.78 17.80
N ILE A 65 -9.94 0.76 17.54
CA ILE A 65 -8.95 0.07 18.36
C ILE A 65 -8.36 1.06 19.35
N SER A 66 -8.47 0.77 20.66
CA SER A 66 -7.94 1.64 21.71
C SER A 66 -6.42 1.83 21.56
N GLY A 67 -5.97 3.09 21.58
CA GLY A 67 -4.54 3.44 21.41
C GLY A 67 -4.11 3.67 19.95
N ARG A 68 -5.05 3.69 18.99
CA ARG A 68 -4.82 4.09 17.60
C ARG A 68 -5.55 5.39 17.29
N SER A 69 -4.86 6.34 16.66
CA SER A 69 -5.50 7.45 15.96
C SER A 69 -5.38 7.16 14.48
N GLY A 70 -6.51 7.14 13.76
CA GLY A 70 -6.48 7.07 12.30
C GLY A 70 -5.76 8.30 11.77
N GLU A 71 -4.62 8.12 11.11
CA GLU A 71 -3.82 9.23 10.58
C GLU A 71 -3.98 9.30 9.06
N LEU A 72 -4.28 10.49 8.55
CA LEU A 72 -4.28 10.73 7.09
C LEU A 72 -2.92 10.36 6.46
N ARG A 73 -1.83 10.47 7.24
CA ARG A 73 -0.50 10.08 6.82
C ARG A 73 -0.41 8.59 6.48
N ASP A 74 -1.12 7.73 7.20
CA ASP A 74 -1.08 6.30 6.98
C ASP A 74 -1.85 5.93 5.69
N VAL A 75 -2.99 6.57 5.43
CA VAL A 75 -3.68 6.50 4.12
C VAL A 75 -2.74 6.88 2.97
N ILE A 76 -1.92 7.94 3.13
CA ILE A 76 -0.98 8.38 2.11
C ILE A 76 0.12 7.33 1.88
N ILE A 77 0.72 6.78 2.94
CA ILE A 77 1.76 5.76 2.85
C ILE A 77 1.21 4.51 2.13
N ASP A 78 0.01 4.09 2.48
CA ASP A 78 -0.65 2.93 1.89
C ASP A 78 -0.99 3.16 0.42
N SER A 79 -1.46 4.36 0.10
CA SER A 79 -1.70 4.77 -1.29
C SER A 79 -0.43 4.78 -2.13
N LEU A 80 0.72 5.18 -1.55
CA LEU A 80 2.03 5.10 -2.21
C LEU A 80 2.49 3.66 -2.42
N GLY A 81 2.19 2.76 -1.47
CA GLY A 81 2.38 1.32 -1.63
C GLY A 81 1.63 0.81 -2.86
N ALA A 82 0.33 1.06 -2.92
CA ALA A 82 -0.53 0.66 -4.03
C ALA A 82 -0.06 1.24 -5.37
N LEU A 83 0.30 2.53 -5.41
CA LEU A 83 0.86 3.17 -6.61
C LEU A 83 2.14 2.48 -7.08
N THR A 84 3.03 2.13 -6.15
CA THR A 84 4.28 1.41 -6.47
C THR A 84 3.99 0.07 -7.12
N GLY A 85 3.04 -0.70 -6.59
CA GLY A 85 2.62 -1.99 -7.15
C GLY A 85 2.02 -1.87 -8.56
N ILE A 86 1.18 -0.88 -8.79
CA ILE A 86 0.57 -0.58 -10.09
C ILE A 86 1.64 -0.22 -11.11
N VAL A 87 2.54 0.70 -10.77
CA VAL A 87 3.62 1.16 -11.65
C VAL A 87 4.56 0.00 -12.00
N PHE A 88 4.94 -0.80 -11.02
CA PHE A 88 5.78 -1.98 -11.23
C PHE A 88 5.15 -2.95 -12.22
N TYR A 89 3.87 -3.29 -12.05
CA TYR A 89 3.17 -4.20 -12.94
C TYR A 89 2.97 -3.62 -14.35
N TYR A 90 2.69 -2.32 -14.47
CA TYR A 90 2.55 -1.64 -15.76
C TYR A 90 3.83 -1.74 -16.58
N PHE A 91 4.99 -1.39 -16.00
CA PHE A 91 6.27 -1.48 -16.69
C PHE A 91 6.64 -2.93 -17.01
N PHE A 92 6.43 -3.86 -16.09
CA PHE A 92 6.69 -5.28 -16.32
C PHE A 92 5.85 -5.84 -17.49
N SER A 93 4.56 -5.49 -17.55
CA SER A 93 3.67 -5.90 -18.63
C SER A 93 4.09 -5.31 -19.98
N LYS A 94 4.54 -4.05 -20.00
CA LYS A 94 5.04 -3.39 -21.20
C LYS A 94 6.36 -3.98 -21.70
N LEU A 95 7.27 -4.35 -20.80
CA LEU A 95 8.50 -5.05 -21.13
C LEU A 95 8.23 -6.44 -21.72
N LYS A 96 7.27 -7.19 -21.16
CA LYS A 96 6.82 -8.47 -21.74
C LYS A 96 6.20 -8.30 -23.12
N ALA A 97 5.38 -7.28 -23.33
CA ALA A 97 4.80 -7.00 -24.64
C ALA A 97 5.86 -6.60 -25.68
N LYS A 98 6.96 -5.96 -25.27
CA LYS A 98 8.09 -5.60 -26.15
C LYS A 98 9.02 -6.79 -26.47
N ASN A 99 9.15 -7.74 -25.55
CA ASN A 99 10.07 -8.88 -25.64
C ASN A 99 9.38 -10.22 -25.95
N GLY A 100 8.05 -10.22 -26.16
CA GLY A 100 7.31 -11.38 -26.67
C GLY A 100 7.57 -11.57 -28.18
N PRO A 101 7.40 -12.79 -28.71
CA PRO A 101 7.72 -13.12 -30.10
C PRO A 101 6.99 -12.24 -31.12
#